data_AF-A0A7L9BKU7-F1
#
_entry.id   AF-A0A7L9BKU7-F1
#
_cell.length_a   1.000
_cell.length_b   1.000
_cell.length_c   1.000
_cell.angle_alpha   90.00
_cell.angle_beta   90.00
_cell.angle_gamma   90.00
#
_symmetry.space_group_name_H-M   'P 1'
#
loop_
_entity.id
_entity.type
_entity.pdbx_description
1 polymer ?
#
loop_
_entity_poly.entity_id
_entity_poly.type
_entity_poly.pdbx_seq_one_letter_code
_entity_poly.pdbx_strand_id
1 'polypeptide(L)'
;MRAGSAAMSVIVACAWCQAAQAGFITVGDAAGMGLSVSNAAGERVWATTAGNAIITRGPSWTSVGAPAFGKPGQVFARWDEAEGESEFESTVVAEWRLEGGLDLFPEGRTIEGRPVLFWHWQFGVGDAVSLTESDFPTMVTRATILLSRDGGETFFSEREFAARLTSPWEGVDLGLRQSSIGSRINAIRIEYHLSRAPTPGTVALAGFALAFGARRRR
;
A
#
# COMPACT_ATOMS: atom_id res chain seq x y z
N MET A 1 61.98 12.59 1.62
CA MET A 1 61.08 12.12 2.71
C MET A 1 59.65 12.19 2.18
N ARG A 2 58.96 11.05 2.11
CA ARG A 2 57.60 10.93 1.57
C ARG A 2 56.59 11.20 2.69
N ALA A 3 55.71 12.18 2.51
CA ALA A 3 54.52 12.36 3.35
C ALA A 3 53.32 11.77 2.61
N GLY A 4 52.80 10.65 3.12
CA GLY A 4 51.58 10.01 2.63
C GLY A 4 50.35 10.73 3.15
N SER A 5 49.48 11.14 2.24
CA SER A 5 48.13 11.64 2.56
C SER A 5 47.21 10.44 2.78
N ALA A 6 46.67 10.30 3.99
CA ALA A 6 45.63 9.33 4.30
C ALA A 6 44.27 9.97 3.99
N ALA A 7 43.62 9.50 2.92
CA ALA A 7 42.24 9.86 2.61
C ALA A 7 41.31 9.18 3.62
N MET A 8 40.70 9.97 4.48
CA MET A 8 39.68 9.56 5.44
C MET A 8 38.39 9.29 4.66
N SER A 9 38.09 8.01 4.40
CA SER A 9 36.81 7.59 3.80
C SER A 9 35.70 7.76 4.83
N VAL A 10 34.80 8.70 4.60
CA VAL A 10 33.52 8.79 5.31
C VAL A 10 32.63 7.69 4.74
N ILE A 11 32.44 6.61 5.51
CA ILE A 11 31.40 5.63 5.26
C ILE A 11 30.08 6.30 5.65
N VAL A 12 29.30 6.71 4.65
CA VAL A 12 27.88 7.03 4.84
C VAL A 12 27.19 5.70 5.12
N ALA A 13 27.08 5.35 6.40
CA ALA A 13 26.26 4.24 6.82
C ALA A 13 24.81 4.55 6.42
N CYS A 14 24.25 3.72 5.55
CA CYS A 14 22.87 3.79 5.12
C CYS A 14 21.97 3.70 6.36
N ALA A 15 21.09 4.70 6.57
CA ALA A 15 20.14 4.76 7.69
C ALA A 15 19.02 3.69 7.60
N TRP A 16 19.23 2.60 6.86
CA TRP A 16 18.26 1.54 6.59
C TRP A 16 18.70 0.18 7.14
N CYS A 17 19.65 0.15 8.08
CA CYS A 17 20.09 -1.07 8.73
C CYS A 17 19.75 -1.02 10.22
N GLN A 18 18.78 -1.83 10.61
CA GLN A 18 18.34 -2.18 11.99
C GLN A 18 17.28 -1.28 12.66
N ALA A 19 16.02 -1.62 12.41
CA ALA A 19 15.07 -1.97 13.47
C ALA A 19 14.22 -3.15 12.97
N ALA A 20 14.54 -4.36 13.42
CA ALA A 20 13.59 -5.47 13.34
C ALA A 20 12.61 -5.28 14.51
N GLN A 21 11.31 -5.26 14.22
CA GLN A 21 10.18 -5.44 15.15
C GLN A 21 9.43 -4.17 15.66
N ALA A 22 9.09 -3.21 14.79
CA ALA A 22 8.14 -2.12 15.13
C ALA A 22 7.09 -1.80 14.03
N GLY A 23 6.63 -2.82 13.30
CA GLY A 23 5.55 -2.70 12.31
C GLY A 23 4.21 -3.23 12.79
N PHE A 24 3.12 -2.69 12.25
CA PHE A 24 1.77 -3.23 12.38
C PHE A 24 1.59 -4.52 11.59
N ILE A 25 2.49 -4.80 10.64
CA ILE A 25 2.43 -5.98 9.78
C ILE A 25 3.46 -7.02 10.23
N THR A 26 3.06 -8.29 10.17
CA THR A 26 3.89 -9.44 10.52
C THR A 26 5.15 -9.49 9.63
N VAL A 27 6.28 -9.90 10.19
CA VAL A 27 7.55 -10.00 9.45
C VAL A 27 7.45 -11.13 8.43
N GLY A 28 7.86 -10.85 7.18
CA GLY A 28 7.81 -11.82 6.09
C GLY A 28 6.43 -12.06 5.50
N ASP A 29 5.46 -11.20 5.85
CA ASP A 29 4.08 -11.28 5.34
C ASP A 29 4.01 -11.17 3.81
N ALA A 30 2.91 -11.65 3.26
CA ALA A 30 2.57 -11.53 1.85
C ALA A 30 1.12 -11.04 1.72
N ALA A 31 0.81 -10.43 0.59
CA ALA A 31 -0.54 -9.96 0.32
C ALA A 31 -0.90 -10.18 -1.15
N GLY A 32 -2.18 -10.47 -1.38
CA GLY A 32 -2.74 -10.50 -2.73
C GLY A 32 -2.80 -9.11 -3.35
N MET A 33 -2.23 -8.94 -4.53
CA MET A 33 -2.24 -7.69 -5.29
C MET A 33 -2.78 -7.94 -6.69
N GLY A 34 -3.77 -7.14 -7.10
CA GLY A 34 -4.41 -7.30 -8.40
C GLY A 34 -4.79 -5.97 -9.04
N LEU A 35 -4.71 -5.92 -10.37
CA LEU A 35 -5.28 -4.84 -11.19
C LEU A 35 -6.31 -5.42 -12.14
N SER A 36 -7.38 -4.68 -12.36
CA SER A 36 -8.49 -5.12 -13.21
C SER A 36 -9.17 -3.94 -13.85
N VAL A 37 -9.89 -4.21 -14.92
CA VAL A 37 -10.66 -3.21 -15.64
C VAL A 37 -12.09 -3.66 -15.82
N SER A 38 -13.00 -2.71 -16.01
CA SER A 38 -14.41 -2.98 -16.26
C SER A 38 -15.03 -2.04 -17.27
N ASN A 39 -16.07 -2.52 -17.95
CA ASN A 39 -16.92 -1.70 -18.81
C ASN A 39 -18.07 -1.02 -18.02
N ALA A 40 -18.93 -0.27 -18.71
CA ALA A 40 -20.09 0.41 -18.10
C ALA A 40 -21.07 -0.54 -17.40
N ALA A 41 -21.18 -1.78 -17.88
CA ALA A 41 -22.10 -2.78 -17.34
C ALA A 41 -21.55 -3.48 -16.08
N GLY A 42 -20.30 -3.22 -15.70
CA GLY A 42 -19.67 -3.82 -14.54
C GLY A 42 -19.00 -5.17 -14.80
N GLU A 43 -18.99 -5.65 -16.05
CA GLU A 43 -18.18 -6.81 -16.44
C GLU A 43 -16.71 -6.47 -16.21
N ARG A 44 -16.00 -7.35 -15.49
CA ARG A 44 -14.64 -7.11 -14.99
C ARG A 44 -13.71 -8.22 -15.47
N VAL A 45 -12.53 -7.83 -15.94
CA VAL A 45 -11.43 -8.73 -16.28
C VAL A 45 -10.13 -8.26 -15.64
N TRP A 46 -9.21 -9.18 -15.41
CA TRP A 46 -7.88 -8.84 -14.91
C TRP A 46 -7.12 -8.01 -15.96
N ALA A 47 -6.41 -6.99 -15.47
CA ALA A 47 -5.55 -6.15 -16.31
C ALA A 47 -4.19 -6.80 -16.55
N THR A 48 -3.84 -7.82 -15.76
CA THR A 48 -2.58 -8.56 -15.82
C THR A 48 -2.83 -10.05 -15.96
N THR A 49 -1.88 -10.77 -16.56
CA THR A 49 -1.98 -12.22 -16.78
C THR A 49 -1.91 -13.04 -15.50
N ALA A 50 -1.26 -12.55 -14.43
CA ALA A 50 -1.26 -13.23 -13.14
C ALA A 50 -2.59 -13.08 -12.38
N GLY A 51 -3.45 -12.13 -12.77
CA GLY A 51 -4.68 -11.81 -12.05
C GLY A 51 -4.37 -11.21 -10.68
N ASN A 52 -4.63 -11.98 -9.62
CA ASN A 52 -4.32 -11.61 -8.25
C ASN A 52 -3.07 -12.35 -7.79
N ALA A 53 -1.94 -11.66 -7.75
CA ALA A 53 -0.63 -12.24 -7.42
C ALA A 53 -0.32 -12.09 -5.93
N ILE A 54 0.26 -13.12 -5.32
CA ILE A 54 0.74 -13.07 -3.93
C ILE A 54 2.14 -12.45 -3.93
N ILE A 55 2.28 -11.30 -3.31
CA ILE A 55 3.53 -10.54 -3.26
C ILE A 55 4.04 -10.50 -1.83
N THR A 56 5.27 -10.94 -1.60
CA THR A 56 5.94 -10.80 -0.31
C THR A 56 6.25 -9.33 -0.04
N ARG A 57 6.01 -8.88 1.19
CA ARG A 57 6.34 -7.55 1.67
C ARG A 57 7.83 -7.23 1.44
N GLY A 58 8.11 -6.04 0.92
CA GLY A 58 9.45 -5.48 0.87
C GLY A 58 9.70 -4.57 -0.33
N PRO A 59 10.95 -4.07 -0.48
CA PRO A 59 11.27 -3.06 -1.48
C PRO A 59 11.33 -3.61 -2.92
N SER A 60 11.37 -4.94 -3.06
CA SER A 60 11.59 -5.64 -4.33
C SER A 60 10.33 -5.65 -5.20
N TRP A 61 10.53 -5.35 -6.48
CA TRP A 61 9.49 -5.45 -7.49
C TRP A 61 9.30 -6.90 -7.93
N THR A 62 8.06 -7.37 -7.91
CA THR A 62 7.68 -8.70 -8.39
C THR A 62 6.85 -8.55 -9.67
N SER A 63 7.16 -9.34 -10.70
CA SER A 63 6.33 -9.34 -11.92
C SER A 63 4.97 -9.95 -11.61
N VAL A 64 3.91 -9.24 -11.99
CA VAL A 64 2.52 -9.74 -11.98
C VAL A 64 2.04 -10.07 -13.40
N GLY A 65 3.00 -10.29 -14.31
CA GLY A 65 2.79 -10.73 -15.67
C GLY A 65 2.55 -9.62 -16.69
N ALA A 66 2.34 -10.04 -17.94
CA ALA A 66 2.07 -9.15 -19.05
C ALA A 66 0.69 -8.47 -18.92
N PRO A 67 0.51 -7.25 -19.49
CA PRO A 67 -0.80 -6.62 -19.61
C PRO A 67 -1.77 -7.48 -20.43
N ALA A 68 -2.98 -7.71 -19.92
CA ALA A 68 -3.99 -8.56 -20.54
C ALA A 68 -4.44 -8.07 -21.93
N PHE A 69 -4.24 -6.79 -22.22
CA PHE A 69 -4.62 -6.18 -23.50
C PHE A 69 -3.49 -6.17 -24.55
N GLY A 70 -2.51 -7.06 -24.44
CA GLY A 70 -1.52 -7.31 -25.51
C GLY A 70 -0.55 -6.15 -25.75
N LYS A 71 -0.26 -5.35 -24.71
CA LYS A 71 0.84 -4.39 -24.75
C LYS A 71 2.16 -5.13 -24.45
N PRO A 72 3.27 -4.77 -25.13
CA PRO A 72 4.58 -5.28 -24.74
C PRO A 72 4.95 -4.76 -23.34
N GLY A 73 5.77 -5.54 -22.63
CA GLY A 73 6.27 -5.20 -21.29
C GLY A 73 5.67 -6.05 -20.17
N GLN A 74 6.14 -5.81 -18.96
CA GLN A 74 5.71 -6.49 -17.74
C GLN A 74 5.13 -5.49 -16.74
N VAL A 75 4.02 -5.86 -16.10
CA VAL A 75 3.54 -5.13 -14.93
C VAL A 75 4.27 -5.68 -13.71
N PHE A 76 4.78 -4.77 -12.90
CA PHE A 76 5.41 -5.09 -11.62
C PHE A 76 4.55 -4.55 -10.49
N ALA A 77 4.51 -5.29 -9.39
CA ALA A 77 3.90 -4.86 -8.15
C ALA A 77 4.90 -5.01 -7.00
N ARG A 78 4.74 -4.17 -5.98
CA ARG A 78 5.39 -4.33 -4.68
C ARG A 78 4.52 -3.70 -3.61
N TRP A 79 4.74 -4.09 -2.37
CA TRP A 79 4.20 -3.35 -1.25
C TRP A 79 5.16 -3.44 -0.07
N ASP A 80 5.13 -2.41 0.75
CA ASP A 80 5.88 -2.39 1.99
C ASP A 80 5.11 -1.62 3.06
N GLU A 81 5.59 -1.72 4.27
CA GLU A 81 5.16 -0.91 5.39
C GLU A 81 6.33 -0.04 5.85
N ALA A 82 6.06 1.25 5.96
CA ALA A 82 6.92 2.23 6.59
C ALA A 82 6.37 2.55 7.99
N GLU A 83 7.26 2.60 8.97
CA GLU A 83 6.92 3.05 10.33
C GLU A 83 6.44 4.51 10.31
N GLY A 84 5.44 4.81 11.12
CA GLY A 84 4.91 6.17 11.27
C GLY A 84 5.78 7.04 12.17
N GLU A 85 5.32 8.27 12.45
CA GLU A 85 6.02 9.19 13.35
C GLU A 85 6.00 8.71 14.81
N SER A 86 5.08 7.80 15.15
CA SER A 86 4.96 7.16 16.46
C SER A 86 4.76 5.65 16.34
N GLU A 87 4.97 4.92 17.43
CA GLU A 87 4.72 3.47 17.51
C GLU A 87 3.24 3.08 17.30
N PHE A 88 2.32 4.05 17.32
CA PHE A 88 0.89 3.87 17.09
C PHE A 88 0.47 4.26 15.68
N GLU A 89 1.42 4.51 14.80
CA GLU A 89 1.17 4.88 13.42
C GLU A 89 2.05 4.06 12.48
N SER A 90 1.49 3.72 11.33
CA SER A 90 2.20 2.98 10.28
C SER A 90 1.61 3.34 8.92
N THR A 91 2.39 3.26 7.86
CA THR A 91 1.91 3.48 6.50
C THR A 91 2.20 2.26 5.64
N VAL A 92 1.16 1.60 5.13
CA VAL A 92 1.28 0.56 4.11
C VAL A 92 1.22 1.22 2.74
N VAL A 93 2.20 0.91 1.88
CA VAL A 93 2.32 1.44 0.53
C VAL A 93 2.29 0.30 -0.47
N ALA A 94 1.25 0.24 -1.29
CA ALA A 94 1.09 -0.74 -2.37
C ALA A 94 1.28 -0.04 -3.73
N GLU A 95 2.17 -0.58 -4.58
CA GLU A 95 2.52 0.03 -5.85
C GLU A 95 2.43 -0.94 -7.02
N TRP A 96 2.03 -0.41 -8.17
CA TRP A 96 2.07 -1.07 -9.47
C TRP A 96 2.75 -0.16 -10.49
N ARG A 97 3.52 -0.74 -11.41
CA ARG A 97 4.07 0.00 -12.55
C ARG A 97 4.21 -0.88 -13.79
N LEU A 98 4.11 -0.27 -14.96
CA LEU A 98 4.42 -0.92 -16.24
C LEU A 98 5.86 -0.64 -16.65
N GLU A 99 6.57 -1.68 -17.04
CA GLU A 99 7.91 -1.56 -17.62
C GLU A 99 7.93 -0.64 -18.84
N GLY A 100 8.97 0.19 -18.94
CA GLY A 100 9.14 1.09 -20.09
C GLY A 100 8.19 2.29 -20.12
N GLY A 101 7.45 2.56 -19.05
CA GLY A 101 6.64 3.78 -18.92
C GLY A 101 5.42 3.86 -19.83
N LEU A 102 5.02 2.73 -20.43
CA LEU A 102 3.81 2.64 -21.24
C LEU A 102 2.55 2.79 -20.38
N ASP A 103 1.43 3.13 -21.01
CA ASP A 103 0.13 3.24 -20.32
C ASP A 103 -0.34 1.87 -19.80
N LEU A 104 -0.61 1.78 -18.49
CA LEU A 104 -1.18 0.62 -17.81
C LEU A 104 -2.58 0.31 -18.34
N PHE A 105 -3.36 1.34 -18.66
CA PHE A 105 -4.76 1.21 -19.06
C PHE A 105 -5.05 2.00 -20.33
N PRO A 106 -4.58 1.53 -21.51
CA PRO A 106 -4.77 2.25 -22.76
C PRO A 106 -6.24 2.32 -23.19
N GLU A 107 -6.61 3.37 -23.93
CA GLU A 107 -7.93 3.50 -24.55
C GLU A 107 -8.19 2.46 -25.65
N GLY A 108 -9.44 2.38 -26.09
CA GLY A 108 -9.85 1.57 -27.25
C GLY A 108 -9.93 0.07 -26.96
N ARG A 109 -9.84 -0.34 -25.69
CA ARG A 109 -10.02 -1.74 -25.27
C ARG A 109 -11.48 -2.06 -25.05
N THR A 110 -11.83 -3.32 -25.27
CA THR A 110 -13.19 -3.82 -25.09
C THR A 110 -13.21 -5.08 -24.23
N ILE A 111 -14.31 -5.27 -23.50
CA ILE A 111 -14.72 -6.48 -22.82
C ILE A 111 -16.06 -6.85 -23.42
N GLU A 112 -16.18 -8.05 -24.00
CA GLU A 112 -17.42 -8.52 -24.67
C GLU A 112 -17.96 -7.48 -25.69
N GLY A 113 -17.05 -6.87 -26.46
CA GLY A 113 -17.39 -5.86 -27.47
C GLY A 113 -17.77 -4.47 -26.93
N ARG A 114 -17.77 -4.26 -25.61
CA ARG A 114 -18.08 -2.97 -24.97
C ARG A 114 -16.80 -2.25 -24.51
N PRO A 115 -16.72 -0.92 -24.61
CA PRO A 115 -15.53 -0.17 -24.18
C PRO A 115 -15.21 -0.40 -22.70
N VAL A 116 -13.92 -0.58 -22.42
CA VAL A 116 -13.36 -0.47 -21.06
C VAL A 116 -13.39 0.99 -20.68
N LEU A 117 -13.99 1.30 -19.53
CA LEU A 117 -14.14 2.67 -19.04
C LEU A 117 -13.54 2.88 -17.66
N PHE A 118 -13.29 1.80 -16.92
CA PHE A 118 -12.82 1.90 -15.57
C PHE A 118 -11.74 0.90 -15.24
N TRP A 119 -10.89 1.25 -14.29
CA TRP A 119 -9.95 0.34 -13.65
C TRP A 119 -10.16 0.30 -12.14
N HIS A 120 -9.64 -0.75 -11.51
CA HIS A 120 -9.74 -1.03 -10.08
C HIS A 120 -8.47 -1.74 -9.63
N TRP A 121 -8.05 -1.49 -8.40
CA TRP A 121 -7.02 -2.29 -7.72
C TRP A 121 -7.67 -3.27 -6.74
N GLN A 122 -6.87 -4.19 -6.24
CA GLN A 122 -7.17 -5.05 -5.11
C GLN A 122 -5.90 -5.23 -4.29
N PHE A 123 -6.04 -5.19 -2.98
CA PHE A 123 -4.96 -5.37 -2.04
C PHE A 123 -5.43 -6.27 -0.89
N GLY A 124 -4.66 -7.27 -0.52
CA GLY A 124 -5.04 -8.28 0.48
C GLY A 124 -6.16 -9.24 0.05
N VAL A 125 -6.61 -9.20 -1.21
CA VAL A 125 -7.68 -10.09 -1.67
C VAL A 125 -7.09 -11.49 -1.88
N GLY A 126 -7.75 -12.54 -1.38
CA GLY A 126 -7.27 -13.92 -1.48
C GLY A 126 -6.13 -14.29 -0.52
N ASP A 127 -5.35 -13.31 -0.08
CA ASP A 127 -4.33 -13.40 0.97
C ASP A 127 -4.22 -12.04 1.64
N ALA A 128 -4.86 -11.91 2.80
CA ALA A 128 -4.99 -10.65 3.53
C ALA A 128 -3.68 -10.29 4.24
N VAL A 129 -3.42 -9.00 4.41
CA VAL A 129 -2.25 -8.54 5.17
C VAL A 129 -2.36 -9.03 6.62
N SER A 130 -1.34 -9.76 7.07
CA SER A 130 -1.26 -10.32 8.42
C SER A 130 -0.82 -9.25 9.42
N LEU A 131 -1.78 -8.67 10.13
CA LEU A 131 -1.52 -7.70 11.18
C LEU A 131 -0.85 -8.36 12.40
N THR A 132 0.22 -7.76 12.92
CA THR A 132 0.84 -8.13 14.20
C THR A 132 -0.19 -8.04 15.32
N GLU A 133 -0.26 -9.03 16.20
CA GLU A 133 -1.16 -9.03 17.36
C GLU A 133 -1.00 -7.75 18.19
N SER A 134 -2.13 -7.20 18.64
CA SER A 134 -2.17 -5.99 19.46
C SER A 134 -3.46 -5.95 20.28
N ASP A 135 -3.38 -5.35 21.47
CA ASP A 135 -4.54 -5.03 22.29
C ASP A 135 -5.44 -3.95 21.65
N PHE A 136 -4.95 -3.25 20.63
CA PHE A 136 -5.67 -2.19 19.94
C PHE A 136 -6.05 -2.58 18.52
N PRO A 137 -7.29 -2.30 18.08
CA PRO A 137 -7.69 -2.50 16.70
C PRO A 137 -6.85 -1.62 15.77
N THR A 138 -6.48 -2.16 14.62
CA THR A 138 -5.82 -1.38 13.55
C THR A 138 -6.89 -0.66 12.73
N MET A 139 -6.76 0.65 12.59
CA MET A 139 -7.71 1.52 11.91
C MET A 139 -7.02 2.21 10.75
N VAL A 140 -7.68 2.33 9.59
CA VAL A 140 -7.18 3.18 8.51
C VAL A 140 -7.68 4.61 8.73
N THR A 141 -6.77 5.53 9.06
CA THR A 141 -7.09 6.94 9.32
C THR A 141 -7.10 7.77 8.04
N ARG A 142 -6.31 7.37 7.04
CA ARG A 142 -6.28 7.96 5.71
C ARG A 142 -5.91 6.90 4.69
N ALA A 143 -6.53 6.95 3.52
CA ALA A 143 -6.17 6.11 2.39
C ALA A 143 -6.21 6.94 1.11
N THR A 144 -5.13 6.94 0.33
CA THR A 144 -4.96 7.80 -0.85
C THR A 144 -4.56 7.00 -2.08
N ILE A 145 -5.04 7.48 -3.23
CA ILE A 145 -4.64 6.98 -4.55
C ILE A 145 -3.77 8.05 -5.19
N LEU A 146 -2.58 7.62 -5.59
CA LEU A 146 -1.55 8.43 -6.21
C LEU A 146 -1.24 7.82 -7.57
N LEU A 147 -1.29 8.63 -8.61
CA LEU A 147 -1.03 8.20 -9.98
C LEU A 147 0.22 8.87 -10.54
N SER A 148 0.87 8.20 -11.49
CA SER A 148 2.08 8.70 -12.15
C SER A 148 2.03 8.45 -13.65
N ARG A 149 2.67 9.36 -14.39
CA ARG A 149 2.88 9.29 -15.86
C ARG A 149 4.36 9.18 -16.23
N ASP A 150 5.26 9.11 -15.25
CA ASP A 150 6.72 9.08 -15.43
C ASP A 150 7.37 7.85 -14.77
N GLY A 151 6.62 6.76 -14.62
CA GLY A 151 7.13 5.49 -14.10
C GLY A 151 7.26 5.46 -12.58
N GLY A 152 6.65 6.41 -11.88
CA GLY A 152 6.67 6.54 -10.42
C GLY A 152 7.73 7.50 -9.90
N GLU A 153 8.29 8.38 -10.74
CA GLU A 153 9.21 9.44 -10.29
C GLU A 153 8.43 10.57 -9.59
N THR A 154 7.29 10.97 -10.16
CA THR A 154 6.36 11.91 -9.55
C THR A 154 4.95 11.35 -9.49
N PHE A 155 4.25 11.69 -8.41
CA PHE A 155 2.87 11.29 -8.18
C PHE A 155 1.98 12.51 -8.01
N PHE A 156 0.77 12.42 -8.55
CA PHE A 156 -0.30 13.37 -8.28
C PHE A 156 -1.44 12.68 -7.53
N SER A 157 -1.99 13.39 -6.54
CA SER A 157 -3.10 12.88 -5.74
C SER A 157 -4.40 12.99 -6.48
N GLU A 158 -5.10 11.87 -6.60
CA GLU A 158 -6.40 11.82 -7.26
C GLU A 158 -7.53 11.84 -6.22
N ARG A 159 -7.39 11.14 -5.08
CA ARG A 159 -8.51 10.96 -4.14
C ARG A 159 -8.14 10.33 -2.78
N GLU A 160 -8.83 10.77 -1.72
CA GLU A 160 -8.88 10.08 -0.41
C GLU A 160 -10.12 9.15 -0.31
N PHE A 161 -9.99 7.98 0.31
CA PHE A 161 -11.05 6.97 0.37
C PHE A 161 -11.15 6.14 1.67
N ALA A 162 -10.50 6.55 2.76
CA ALA A 162 -10.47 5.79 4.02
C ALA A 162 -11.85 5.35 4.52
N ALA A 163 -12.87 6.21 4.39
CA ALA A 163 -14.25 5.93 4.83
C ALA A 163 -14.95 4.75 4.12
N ARG A 164 -14.31 4.13 3.11
CA ARG A 164 -14.82 2.94 2.41
C ARG A 164 -14.21 1.64 2.94
N LEU A 165 -13.15 1.72 3.72
CA LEU A 165 -12.47 0.57 4.27
C LEU A 165 -13.17 0.12 5.56
N THR A 166 -12.97 -1.15 5.91
CA THR A 166 -13.48 -1.68 7.17
C THR A 166 -12.78 -1.02 8.35
N SER A 167 -13.48 -0.99 9.48
CA SER A 167 -13.02 -0.35 10.70
C SER A 167 -13.49 -1.23 11.88
N PRO A 168 -12.60 -2.09 12.44
CA PRO A 168 -11.16 -2.20 12.17
C PRO A 168 -10.82 -2.68 10.75
N TRP A 169 -9.62 -2.34 10.29
CA TRP A 169 -9.12 -2.79 9.01
C TRP A 169 -8.60 -4.23 9.13
N GLU A 170 -9.04 -5.09 8.22
CA GLU A 170 -8.72 -6.53 8.23
C GLU A 170 -7.66 -6.88 7.18
N GLY A 171 -6.85 -5.90 6.76
CA GLY A 171 -5.77 -6.14 5.79
C GLY A 171 -6.25 -6.35 4.35
N VAL A 172 -7.49 -5.98 4.03
CA VAL A 172 -8.12 -6.15 2.71
C VAL A 172 -8.68 -4.84 2.18
N ASP A 173 -8.53 -4.62 0.87
CA ASP A 173 -9.15 -3.54 0.09
C ASP A 173 -9.56 -4.07 -1.29
N LEU A 174 -10.86 -3.95 -1.61
CA LEU A 174 -11.44 -4.36 -2.90
C LEU A 174 -11.27 -3.32 -4.00
N GLY A 175 -10.71 -2.16 -3.65
CA GLY A 175 -10.47 -1.02 -4.49
C GLY A 175 -11.74 -0.25 -4.86
N LEU A 176 -11.53 0.88 -5.52
CA LEU A 176 -12.58 1.71 -6.09
C LEU A 176 -12.48 1.75 -7.60
N ARG A 177 -13.63 2.04 -8.22
CA ARG A 177 -13.74 2.33 -9.64
C ARG A 177 -13.08 3.67 -9.97
N GLN A 178 -12.11 3.65 -10.87
CA GLN A 178 -11.41 4.83 -11.38
C GLN A 178 -11.65 5.00 -12.88
N SER A 179 -11.83 6.24 -13.35
CA SER A 179 -12.19 6.55 -14.75
C SER A 179 -11.01 7.07 -15.59
N SER A 180 -9.78 6.99 -15.10
CA SER A 180 -8.57 7.51 -15.75
C SER A 180 -7.98 6.59 -16.82
N ILE A 181 -8.82 5.80 -17.51
CA ILE A 181 -8.41 5.03 -18.70
C ILE A 181 -7.87 6.00 -19.76
N GLY A 182 -6.77 5.64 -20.44
CA GLY A 182 -6.17 6.47 -21.49
C GLY A 182 -5.35 7.65 -21.02
N SER A 183 -5.26 7.86 -19.72
CA SER A 183 -4.60 9.04 -19.14
C SER A 183 -3.08 8.91 -19.08
N ARG A 184 -2.49 7.95 -19.81
CA ARG A 184 -1.05 7.63 -19.83
C ARG A 184 -0.50 7.27 -18.45
N ILE A 185 -1.34 6.71 -17.58
CA ILE A 185 -0.93 6.30 -16.24
C ILE A 185 -0.04 5.09 -16.39
N ASN A 186 1.19 5.14 -15.88
CA ASN A 186 2.15 4.05 -15.99
C ASN A 186 2.66 3.56 -14.63
N ALA A 187 2.31 4.25 -13.54
CA ALA A 187 2.44 3.75 -12.19
C ALA A 187 1.30 4.23 -11.30
N ILE A 188 0.99 3.42 -10.28
CA ILE A 188 -0.09 3.61 -9.32
C ILE A 188 0.51 3.33 -7.94
N ARG A 189 0.20 4.17 -6.97
CA ARG A 189 0.53 3.98 -5.56
C ARG A 189 -0.73 4.16 -4.73
N ILE A 190 -0.94 3.24 -3.80
CA ILE A 190 -1.99 3.31 -2.80
C ILE A 190 -1.31 3.38 -1.44
N GLU A 191 -1.62 4.41 -0.66
CA GLU A 191 -1.07 4.58 0.68
C GLU A 191 -2.19 4.42 1.71
N TYR A 192 -1.99 3.57 2.70
CA TYR A 192 -2.89 3.35 3.82
C TYR A 192 -2.17 3.81 5.10
N HIS A 193 -2.61 4.92 5.67
CA HIS A 193 -2.15 5.37 6.98
C HIS A 193 -2.97 4.68 8.05
N LEU A 194 -2.28 3.93 8.89
CA LEU A 194 -2.83 3.09 9.93
C LEU A 194 -2.61 3.74 11.29
N SER A 195 -3.55 3.51 12.20
CA SER A 195 -3.40 3.86 13.62
C SER A 195 -3.89 2.74 14.52
N ARG A 196 -3.21 2.56 15.66
CA ARG A 196 -3.63 1.72 16.78
C ARG A 196 -3.82 2.61 18.00
N ALA A 197 -5.01 3.15 18.18
CA ALA A 197 -5.29 4.04 19.31
C ALA A 197 -5.94 3.27 20.48
N PRO A 198 -5.57 3.56 21.74
CA PRO A 198 -6.36 3.14 22.89
C PRO A 198 -7.77 3.71 22.78
N THR A 199 -8.78 2.85 22.90
CA THR A 199 -10.16 3.33 23.01
C THR A 199 -10.28 4.29 24.20
N PRO A 200 -11.00 5.42 24.10
CA PRO A 200 -11.14 6.38 25.20
C PRO A 200 -11.60 5.76 26.54
N GLY A 201 -12.34 4.65 26.49
CA GLY A 201 -12.79 3.91 27.68
C GLY A 201 -11.66 3.30 28.51
N THR A 202 -10.54 2.88 27.89
CA THR A 202 -9.40 2.28 28.59
C THR A 202 -8.57 3.34 29.33
N VAL A 203 -8.44 4.54 28.76
CA VAL A 203 -7.78 5.69 29.41
C VAL A 203 -8.61 6.20 30.60
N ALA A 204 -9.95 6.22 30.46
CA ALA A 204 -10.84 6.61 31.55
C ALA A 204 -10.75 5.64 32.74
N LEU A 205 -10.72 4.33 32.51
CA LEU A 205 -10.60 3.32 33.58
C LEU A 205 -9.27 3.41 34.34
N ALA A 206 -8.15 3.67 33.65
CA ALA A 206 -6.87 3.89 34.29
C ALA A 206 -6.86 5.17 35.15
N GLY A 207 -7.48 6.25 34.67
CA GLY A 207 -7.66 7.50 35.42
C GLY A 207 -8.54 7.34 36.67
N PHE A 208 -9.62 6.57 36.56
CA PHE A 208 -10.51 6.29 37.71
C PHE A 208 -9.84 5.41 38.77
N ALA A 209 -9.06 4.40 38.39
CA ALA A 209 -8.36 3.54 39.35
C ALA A 209 -7.36 4.33 40.22
N LEU A 210 -6.66 5.31 39.64
CA LEU A 210 -5.75 6.20 40.37
C LEU A 210 -6.50 7.20 41.27
N ALA A 211 -7.64 7.73 40.81
CA ALA A 211 -8.47 8.65 41.59
C ALA A 211 -9.14 7.98 42.80
N PHE A 212 -9.58 6.72 42.67
CA PHE A 212 -10.13 5.95 43.79
C PHE A 212 -9.04 5.40 44.74
N GLY A 213 -7.85 5.07 44.23
CA GLY A 213 -6.70 4.68 45.05
C GLY A 213 -6.16 5.81 45.94
N ALA A 214 -6.14 7.04 45.42
CA ALA A 214 -5.70 8.22 46.17
C ALA A 214 -6.67 8.64 47.29
N ARG A 215 -7.97 8.31 47.18
CA ARG A 215 -8.97 8.66 48.19
C ARG A 215 -8.97 7.75 49.41
N ARG A 216 -8.29 6.61 49.35
CA ARG A 216 -8.18 5.64 50.47
C ARG A 216 -6.99 5.91 51.41
N ARG A 217 -6.16 6.93 51.11
CA ARG A 217 -4.99 7.33 51.93
C ARG A 217 -5.13 8.75 52.51
N ARG A 218 -6.36 9.19 52.81
CA ARG A 218 -6.60 10.36 53.66
C ARG A 218 -7.36 9.93 54.90
#